data_AF-A0A4R8U9Z3-F1
#
_entry.id   AF-A0A4R8U9Z3-F1
#
_cell.length_a   1.000
_cell.length_b   1.000
_cell.length_c   1.000
_cell.angle_alpha   90.00
_cell.angle_beta   90.00
_cell.angle_gamma   90.00
#
_symmetry.space_group_name_H-M   'P 1'
#
loop_
_entity.id
_entity.type
_entity.pdbx_description
1 polymer ?
#
loop_
_entity_poly.entity_id
_entity_poly.type
_entity_poly.pdbx_seq_one_letter_code
_entity_poly.pdbx_strand_id
1 'polypeptide(L)'
;MWDAATDEFSWADHELAILEESCRTRDRIVQLDKAVEDEGLMLPSSQGSRVHPAVSEGRQQRLALARLLVMLGIPALEDDPSASRRVYGKQSR
;
A
#
# COMPACT_ATOMS: atom_id res chain seq x y z
N MET A 1 -6.30 -4.34 -9.42
CA MET A 1 -5.19 -4.91 -8.62
C MET A 1 -5.71 -5.99 -7.69
N TRP A 2 -6.85 -5.78 -7.02
CA TRP A 2 -7.55 -6.78 -6.21
C TRP A 2 -7.93 -8.04 -7.00
N ASP A 3 -8.74 -7.90 -8.05
CA ASP A 3 -9.28 -9.05 -8.81
C ASP A 3 -8.19 -9.99 -9.35
N ALA A 4 -7.10 -9.42 -9.87
CA ALA A 4 -5.99 -10.20 -10.41
C ALA A 4 -5.22 -11.01 -9.35
N ALA A 5 -5.15 -10.54 -8.10
CA ALA A 5 -4.40 -11.21 -7.03
C ALA A 5 -5.23 -12.29 -6.30
N THR A 6 -6.55 -12.12 -6.22
CA THR A 6 -7.43 -13.06 -5.50
C THR A 6 -7.83 -14.29 -6.34
N ASP A 7 -7.82 -14.18 -7.68
CA ASP A 7 -8.24 -15.28 -8.56
C ASP A 7 -7.17 -16.39 -8.68
N GLU A 8 -5.89 -16.00 -8.64
CA GLU A 8 -4.75 -16.88 -8.93
C GLU A 8 -4.25 -17.67 -7.70
N PHE A 9 -4.54 -17.19 -6.48
CA PHE A 9 -3.98 -17.76 -5.24
C PHE A 9 -5.06 -18.12 -4.20
N SER A 10 -4.79 -19.16 -3.41
CA SER A 10 -5.60 -19.47 -2.22
C SER A 10 -5.05 -18.67 -1.04
N TRP A 11 -5.87 -17.79 -0.49
CA TRP A 11 -5.53 -16.92 0.63
C TRP A 11 -6.27 -17.37 1.90
N ALA A 12 -5.65 -17.19 3.06
CA ALA A 12 -6.38 -17.24 4.33
C ALA A 12 -7.17 -15.94 4.56
N ASP A 13 -8.27 -16.01 5.31
CA ASP A 13 -9.17 -14.86 5.55
C ASP A 13 -8.43 -13.62 6.10
N HIS A 14 -7.46 -13.84 6.98
CA HIS A 14 -6.65 -12.75 7.55
C HIS A 14 -5.71 -12.11 6.52
N GLU A 15 -5.19 -12.88 5.57
CA GLU A 15 -4.34 -12.36 4.49
C GLU A 15 -5.17 -11.54 3.49
N LEU A 16 -6.39 -11.97 3.18
CA LEU A 16 -7.33 -11.19 2.37
C LEU A 16 -7.65 -9.85 3.01
N ALA A 17 -7.90 -9.82 4.33
CA ALA A 17 -8.16 -8.58 5.05
C ALA A 17 -6.95 -7.62 5.00
N ILE A 18 -5.72 -8.13 5.13
CA ILE A 18 -4.50 -7.33 5.03
C ILE A 18 -4.29 -6.82 3.59
N LEU A 19 -4.52 -7.66 2.58
CA LEU A 19 -4.45 -7.27 1.17
C LEU A 19 -5.46 -6.17 0.85
N GLU A 20 -6.68 -6.28 1.38
CA GLU A 20 -7.76 -5.31 1.12
C GLU A 20 -7.38 -3.94 1.68
N GLU A 21 -6.91 -3.93 2.93
CA GLU A 21 -6.46 -2.70 3.57
C GLU A 21 -5.23 -2.11 2.90
N SER A 22 -4.33 -2.96 2.36
CA SER A 22 -3.18 -2.51 1.56
C SER A 22 -3.62 -1.81 0.27
N CYS A 23 -4.61 -2.36 -0.45
CA CYS A 23 -5.17 -1.73 -1.64
C CYS A 23 -5.82 -0.38 -1.31
N ARG A 24 -6.64 -0.32 -0.26
CA ARG A 24 -7.27 0.94 0.18
C ARG A 24 -6.24 2.00 0.57
N THR A 25 -5.20 1.60 1.29
CA THR A 25 -4.09 2.48 1.69
C THR A 25 -3.37 3.02 0.45
N ARG A 26 -3.09 2.16 -0.54
CA ARG A 26 -2.49 2.57 -1.81
C ARG A 26 -3.35 3.58 -2.56
N ASP A 27 -4.66 3.34 -2.65
CA ASP A 27 -5.59 4.26 -3.33
C ASP A 27 -5.64 5.62 -2.62
N ARG A 28 -5.59 5.62 -1.27
CA ARG A 28 -5.48 6.86 -0.49
C ARG A 28 -4.19 7.63 -0.81
N ILE A 29 -3.06 6.95 -0.94
CA ILE A 29 -1.80 7.58 -1.34
C ILE A 29 -1.93 8.26 -2.70
N VAL A 30 -2.56 7.60 -3.68
CA VAL A 30 -2.80 8.18 -5.02
C VAL A 30 -3.66 9.44 -4.93
N GLN A 31 -4.71 9.44 -4.10
CA GLN A 31 -5.55 10.63 -3.89
C GLN A 31 -4.76 11.79 -3.26
N LEU A 32 -3.92 11.50 -2.27
CA LEU A 32 -3.09 12.51 -1.61
C LEU A 32 -2.03 13.09 -2.55
N ASP A 33 -1.38 12.24 -3.34
CA ASP A 33 -0.40 12.66 -4.34
C ASP A 33 -1.07 13.54 -5.41
N LYS A 34 -2.25 13.15 -5.89
CA LYS A 34 -3.04 13.95 -6.83
C LYS A 34 -3.42 15.32 -6.26
N ALA A 35 -3.82 15.39 -4.98
CA ALA A 35 -4.11 16.68 -4.34
C ALA A 35 -2.87 17.60 -4.32
N VAL A 36 -1.68 17.05 -4.03
CA VAL A 36 -0.43 17.83 -4.06
C VAL A 36 -0.07 18.24 -5.49
N GLU A 37 -0.33 17.39 -6.49
CA GLU A 37 -0.11 17.71 -7.90
C GLU A 37 -1.04 18.86 -8.36
N ASP A 38 -2.32 18.79 -8.00
CA ASP A 38 -3.35 19.75 -8.41
C ASP A 38 -3.21 21.10 -7.68
N GLU A 39 -2.88 21.10 -6.38
CA GLU A 39 -2.84 22.30 -5.53
C GLU A 39 -1.42 22.86 -5.29
N GLY A 40 -0.39 22.06 -5.56
CA GLY A 40 1.01 22.39 -5.35
C GLY A 40 1.57 21.98 -3.98
N LEU A 41 2.90 21.82 -3.93
CA LEU A 41 3.62 21.37 -2.72
C LEU A 41 3.54 22.36 -1.55
N MET A 42 3.40 23.64 -1.87
CA MET A 42 3.45 24.75 -0.94
C MET A 42 2.16 25.56 -1.07
N LEU A 43 1.39 25.64 0.01
CA LEU A 43 0.13 26.37 0.08
C LEU A 43 0.33 27.74 0.75
N PRO A 44 -0.40 28.77 0.31
CA PRO A 44 -0.45 30.05 1.01
C PRO A 44 -1.13 29.88 2.38
N SER A 45 -0.67 30.65 3.36
CA SER A 45 -1.22 30.72 4.70
C SER A 45 -1.09 32.13 5.25
N SER A 46 -1.80 32.43 6.33
CA SER A 46 -1.72 33.73 7.01
C SER A 46 -0.32 34.07 7.55
N GLN A 47 0.56 33.08 7.72
CA GLN A 47 1.93 33.24 8.23
C GLN A 47 3.01 33.04 7.15
N GLY A 48 2.64 33.09 5.86
CA GLY A 48 3.53 32.82 4.73
C GLY A 48 3.18 31.50 4.04
N SER A 49 4.16 30.75 3.55
CA SER A 49 3.90 29.48 2.87
C SER A 49 4.07 28.29 3.81
N ARG A 50 3.18 27.30 3.71
CA ARG A 50 3.28 26.03 4.45
C ARG A 50 3.27 24.85 3.49
N VAL A 51 3.89 23.75 3.90
CA VAL A 51 3.82 22.48 3.14
C VAL A 51 2.37 21.98 3.10
N HIS A 52 1.96 21.47 1.95
CA HIS A 52 0.63 20.88 1.76
C HIS A 52 0.40 19.72 2.76
N PRO A 53 -0.71 19.69 3.55
CA PRO A 53 -0.95 18.66 4.56
C PRO A 53 -0.91 17.21 4.04
N ALA A 54 -1.34 17.02 2.80
CA ALA A 54 -1.28 15.72 2.12
C ALA A 54 0.14 15.16 1.99
N VAL A 55 1.19 15.97 2.07
CA VAL A 55 2.59 15.49 2.08
C VAL A 55 2.90 14.72 3.37
N SER A 56 2.54 15.27 4.53
CA SER A 56 2.77 14.60 5.81
C SER A 56 1.86 13.38 5.98
N GLU A 57 0.60 13.49 5.55
CA GLU A 57 -0.34 12.36 5.57
C GLU A 57 0.13 11.26 4.62
N GLY A 58 0.53 11.61 3.39
CA GLY A 58 1.03 10.66 2.40
C GLY A 58 2.29 9.93 2.85
N ARG A 59 3.14 10.55 3.69
CA ARG A 59 4.27 9.87 4.33
C ARG A 59 3.79 8.83 5.35
N GLN A 60 2.78 9.15 6.15
CA GLN A 60 2.23 8.22 7.14
C GLN A 60 1.54 7.04 6.47
N GLN A 61 0.76 7.27 5.40
CA GLN A 61 0.12 6.23 4.61
C GLN A 61 1.14 5.27 3.97
N ARG A 62 2.28 5.79 3.46
CA ARG A 62 3.37 4.94 2.94
C ARG A 62 4.01 4.06 4.02
N LEU A 63 4.18 4.58 5.24
CA LEU A 63 4.66 3.79 6.38
C LEU A 63 3.66 2.70 6.77
N ALA A 64 2.37 3.00 6.78
CA ALA A 64 1.31 2.03 7.05
C ALA A 64 1.29 0.92 5.98
N LEU A 65 1.36 1.30 4.69
CA LEU A 65 1.42 0.36 3.58
C LEU A 65 2.62 -0.57 3.70
N ALA A 66 3.81 -0.03 3.98
CA ALA A 66 5.02 -0.86 4.18
C ALA A 66 4.83 -1.91 5.28
N ARG A 67 4.16 -1.55 6.39
CA ARG A 67 3.85 -2.49 7.49
C ARG A 67 2.85 -3.56 7.07
N LEU A 68 1.78 -3.18 6.36
CA LEU A 68 0.78 -4.12 5.86
C LEU A 68 1.40 -5.13 4.89
N LEU A 69 2.27 -4.67 3.98
CA LEU A 69 2.96 -5.55 3.02
C LEU A 69 3.91 -6.53 3.70
N VAL A 70 4.61 -6.11 4.76
CA VAL A 70 5.43 -7.01 5.60
C VAL A 70 4.55 -8.04 6.32
N MET A 71 3.41 -7.61 6.88
CA MET A 71 2.46 -8.53 7.54
C MET A 71 1.86 -9.56 6.58
N LEU A 72 1.63 -9.16 5.33
CA LEU A 72 1.16 -10.04 4.27
C LEU A 72 2.23 -11.07 3.83
N GLY A 73 3.47 -10.90 4.28
CA GLY A 73 4.58 -11.80 3.92
C GLY A 73 4.99 -11.67 2.45
N ILE A 74 4.71 -10.55 1.78
CA ILE A 74 5.23 -10.30 0.43
C ILE A 74 6.76 -10.19 0.56
N PRO A 75 7.53 -11.12 -0.02
CA PRO A 75 8.98 -11.04 0.03
C PRO A 75 9.45 -9.73 -0.60
N ALA A 76 10.49 -9.11 -0.04
CA ALA A 76 11.21 -8.07 -0.75
C ALA A 76 11.65 -8.63 -2.10
N LEU A 77 11.43 -7.86 -3.18
CA LEU A 77 11.86 -8.28 -4.51
C LEU A 77 13.39 -8.38 -4.53
N GLU A 78 13.83 -9.61 -4.82
CA GLU A 78 15.20 -10.11 -5.05
C GLU A 78 16.06 -10.40 -3.79
N ASP A 79 16.38 -11.70 -3.64
CA ASP A 79 17.34 -12.34 -2.73
C ASP A 79 17.09 -12.35 -1.21
N ASP A 80 15.90 -12.76 -0.76
CA ASP A 80 15.72 -13.24 0.61
C ASP A 80 15.39 -14.76 0.68
N PRO A 81 16.37 -15.64 1.01
CA PRO A 81 16.13 -17.07 1.19
C PRO A 81 15.30 -17.39 2.45
N SER A 82 14.96 -16.39 3.28
CA SER A 82 14.06 -16.55 4.43
C SER A 82 12.59 -16.29 4.11
N ALA A 83 12.26 -15.93 2.86
CA ALA A 83 10.89 -15.81 2.39
C ALA A 83 10.18 -17.16 2.41
N SER A 84 9.54 -17.48 3.53
CA SER A 84 8.62 -18.61 3.66
C SER A 84 7.39 -18.36 2.77
N ARG A 85 7.54 -18.65 1.49
CA ARG A 85 6.48 -18.55 0.48
C ARG A 85 5.42 -19.60 0.76
N ARG A 86 4.43 -19.26 1.59
CA ARG A 86 3.23 -20.08 1.82
C ARG A 86 2.10 -19.61 0.91
N VAL A 87 2.37 -19.59 -0.38
CA VAL A 87 1.30 -19.49 -1.39
C VAL A 87 0.92 -20.93 -1.74
N TYR A 88 -0.21 -21.38 -1.24
CA TYR A 88 -0.78 -22.67 -1.67
C TYR A 88 -1.30 -22.50 -3.10
N GLY A 89 -0.48 -22.91 -4.07
CA GLY A 89 -0.93 -23.01 -5.46
C GLY A 89 -2.13 -23.95 -5.54
N LYS A 90 -3.20 -23.53 -6.22
CA LYS A 90 -4.33 -24.41 -6.55
C LYS A 90 -3.79 -25.60 -7.35
N GLN A 91 -3.62 -26.75 -6.71
CA GLN A 91 -3.36 -28.00 -7.43
C GLN A 91 -4.62 -28.31 -8.25
N SER A 92 -4.56 -28.04 -9.55
CA SER A 92 -5.53 -28.59 -10.51
C SER A 92 -5.43 -30.11 -10.48
N ARG A 93 -6.58 -30.76 -10.30
CA ARG A 93 -6.77 -32.18 -10.65
C ARG A 93 -7.00 -32.32 -12.14
#